data_AF-E2A8G6-F1
#
_entry.id   AF-E2A8G6-F1
#
_cell.length_a   1.000
_cell.length_b   1.000
_cell.length_c   1.000
_cell.angle_alpha   90.00
_cell.angle_beta   90.00
_cell.angle_gamma   90.00
#
_symmetry.space_group_name_H-M   'P 1'
#
loop_
_entity.id
_entity.type
_entity.pdbx_description
1 polymer ?
#
loop_
_entity_poly.entity_id
_entity_poly.type
_entity_poly.pdbx_seq_one_letter_code
_entity_poly.pdbx_strand_id
1 'polypeptide(L)' 'QDPDNESKCLTVFWKHDPTYDSKEKWILGMPFMGRYYTEFGMERDRVGVALS' A
#
# COMPACT_ATOMS: atom_id res chain seq x y z
N GLN A 1 8.45 -32.82 -9.54
CA GLN A 1 9.01 -31.49 -9.25
C GLN A 1 7.95 -30.52 -9.74
N ASP A 2 7.31 -29.80 -8.82
CA ASP A 2 6.17 -28.95 -9.16
C ASP A 2 6.67 -27.73 -9.97
N PRO A 3 6.20 -27.52 -11.21
CA PRO A 3 6.65 -26.41 -12.06
C PRO A 3 6.34 -25.02 -11.47
N ASP A 4 5.51 -24.94 -10.43
CA ASP A 4 5.17 -23.69 -9.73
C ASP A 4 6.07 -23.36 -8.53
N ASN A 5 7.12 -24.14 -8.26
CA ASN A 5 8.04 -23.91 -7.14
C ASN A 5 9.14 -22.86 -7.42
N GLU A 6 8.93 -21.98 -8.40
CA GLU A 6 9.86 -20.91 -8.72
C GLU A 6 9.49 -19.63 -7.95
N SER A 7 10.42 -19.12 -7.13
CA SER A 7 10.24 -17.85 -6.44
C SER A 7 10.32 -16.70 -7.44
N LYS A 8 9.20 -15.98 -7.64
CA LYS A 8 9.11 -14.85 -8.57
C LYS A 8 9.06 -13.52 -7.80
N CYS A 9 9.92 -12.58 -8.17
CA CYS A 9 9.83 -11.20 -7.68
C CYS A 9 8.70 -10.47 -8.43
N LEU A 10 7.78 -9.87 -7.68
CA LEU A 10 6.66 -9.12 -8.24
C LEU A 10 6.71 -7.66 -7.80
N THR A 11 6.28 -6.74 -8.67
CA THR A 11 6.07 -5.35 -8.29
C THR A 11 4.89 -5.24 -7.35
N VAL A 12 4.99 -4.34 -6.37
CA VAL A 12 3.92 -4.03 -5.42
C VAL A 12 3.02 -2.89 -5.90
N PHE A 13 3.37 -2.25 -7.02
CA PHE A 13 2.55 -1.22 -7.64
C PHE A 13 1.51 -1.85 -8.54
N TRP A 14 0.26 -1.39 -8.41
CA TRP A 14 -0.86 -1.84 -9.22
C TRP A 14 -1.56 -0.63 -9.82
N LYS A 15 -1.96 -0.75 -11.10
CA LYS A 15 -2.81 0.25 -11.72
C LYS A 15 -4.17 0.19 -11.03
N HIS A 16 -4.58 1.31 -10.45
CA HIS A 16 -5.91 1.47 -9.90
C HIS A 16 -6.77 2.18 -10.93
N ASP A 17 -7.80 1.49 -11.44
CA ASP A 17 -8.83 2.09 -12.28
C ASP A 17 -10.00 2.51 -11.36
N PRO A 18 -10.16 3.81 -11.04
CA PRO A 18 -11.21 4.26 -10.15
C PRO A 18 -12.58 4.07 -10.80
N THR A 19 -13.53 3.47 -10.08
CA THR A 19 -14.88 3.16 -10.59
C THR A 19 -15.84 4.35 -10.55
N TYR A 20 -15.49 5.46 -9.91
CA TYR A 20 -16.28 6.70 -9.85
C TYR A 20 -15.37 7.90 -9.63
N ASP A 21 -15.83 9.08 -10.11
CA ASP A 21 -15.26 10.44 -10.12
C ASP A 21 -14.30 10.81 -8.97
N SER A 22 -13.19 10.09 -8.90
CA SER A 22 -12.15 10.24 -7.92
C SER A 22 -10.93 10.63 -8.70
N LYS A 23 -10.58 11.92 -8.58
CA LYS A 23 -9.27 12.47 -8.89
C LYS A 23 -8.20 11.41 -8.62
N GLU A 24 -7.19 11.28 -9.47
CA GLU A 24 -6.18 10.22 -9.37
C GLU A 24 -5.59 10.17 -7.95
N LYS A 25 -6.00 9.18 -7.16
CA LYS A 25 -5.57 8.99 -5.77
C LYS A 25 -4.64 7.80 -5.70
N TRP A 26 -3.51 7.99 -5.04
CA TRP A 26 -2.60 6.91 -4.68
C TRP A 26 -3.11 6.16 -3.45
N ILE A 27 -2.96 4.83 -3.46
CA ILE A 27 -3.25 3.98 -2.30
C ILE A 27 -1.92 3.56 -1.67
N LEU A 28 -1.65 4.08 -0.48
CA LEU A 28 -0.48 3.70 0.32
C LEU A 28 -0.82 2.47 1.16
N GLY A 29 -0.81 1.30 0.51
CA GLY A 29 -1.21 0.02 1.11
C GLY A 29 -0.13 -0.63 1.99
N MET A 30 -0.27 -1.93 2.20
CA MET A 30 0.64 -2.73 3.04
C MET A 30 2.12 -2.59 2.69
N PRO A 31 2.56 -2.51 1.42
CA PRO A 31 3.98 -2.33 1.11
C PRO A 31 4.56 -1.03 1.71
N PHE A 32 3.77 0.04 1.78
CA PHE A 32 4.19 1.31 2.38
C PHE A 32 4.13 1.22 3.92
N MET A 33 2.99 0.80 4.47
CA MET A 33 2.79 0.69 5.93
C MET A 33 3.70 -0.37 6.59
N GLY A 34 4.16 -1.37 5.83
CA GLY A 34 5.11 -2.37 6.33
C GLY A 34 6.53 -1.82 6.49
N ARG A 35 6.87 -0.70 5.83
CA ARG A 35 8.15 0.00 5.99
C ARG A 35 8.10 1.13 7.00
N TYR A 36 6.94 1.77 7.14
CA TYR A 36 6.76 2.91 7.99
C TYR A 36 5.67 2.65 9.03
N TYR A 37 6.02 2.82 10.31
CA TYR A 37 5.01 2.83 11.37
C TYR A 37 3.99 3.92 11.07
N THR A 38 2.72 3.53 11.01
CA THR A 38 1.61 4.41 10.61
C THR A 38 0.62 4.51 11.77
N GLU A 39 0.35 5.72 12.23
CA GLU A 39 -0.60 6.01 13.30
C GLU A 39 -1.79 6.82 12.77
N PHE A 40 -3.00 6.40 13.12
CA PHE A 40 -4.24 7.09 12.75
C PHE A 40 -4.76 7.91 13.95
N GLY A 41 -4.44 9.20 13.96
CA GLY A 41 -4.85 10.14 14.99
C GLY A 41 -6.27 10.64 14.77
N MET A 42 -7.26 9.80 15.08
CA MET A 42 -8.69 10.07 14.83
C MET A 42 -9.19 11.36 15.50
N GLU A 43 -8.68 11.69 16.69
CA GLU A 43 -9.08 12.91 17.42
C GLU A 43 -8.69 14.21 16.70
N ARG A 44 -7.64 14.16 15.88
CA ARG A 44 -7.08 15.34 15.19
C ARG A 44 -7.15 15.22 13.67
N ASP A 45 -7.89 14.23 13.18
CA ASP A 45 -8.10 13.93 11.77
C ASP A 45 -6.79 13.92 10.94
N ARG A 46 -5.80 13.15 11.42
CA ARG A 46 -4.46 13.12 10.80
C ARG A 46 -3.80 11.76 10.85
N VAL A 47 -2.87 11.54 9.92
CA VAL A 47 -2.03 10.34 9.84
C VAL A 47 -0.59 10.72 10.15
N GLY A 48 0.04 9.98 11.07
CA GLY A 48 1.46 10.07 11.40
C GLY A 48 2.25 8.93 10.76
N VAL A 49 3.46 9.22 10.29
CA VAL A 49 4.34 8.23 9.65
C VAL A 49 5.75 8.39 10.22
N ALA A 50 6.38 7.29 10.63
CA ALA A 50 7.75 7.26 11.12
C ALA A 50 8.53 6.08 10.51
N LEU A 51 9.85 6.20 10.42
CA LEU A 51 10.72 5.06 10.12
C LEU A 51 10.54 4.01 11.22
N SER A 52 10.21 2.78 10.81
CA SER A 52 10.09 1.65 11.74
C SER A 52 11.44 1.06 12.10
#